data_AF-A0A1F4E8V1-F1
#
_entry.id   AF-A0A1F4E8V1-F1
#
_cell.length_a   1.000
_cell.length_b   1.000
_cell.length_c   1.000
_cell.angle_alpha   90.00
_cell.angle_beta   90.00
_cell.angle_gamma   90.00
#
_symmetry.space_group_name_H-M   'P 1'
#
loop_
_entity.id
_entity.type
_entity.pdbx_description
1 polymer ?
#
loop_
_entity_poly.entity_id
_entity_poly.type
_entity_poly.pdbx_seq_one_letter_code
_entity_poly.pdbx_strand_id
1 'polypeptide(L)'
;MRIEDCALIGDCQTAALVGRDGSIDWLCWPRFDSGACFAALIGNQERGRWLIAPSGNARVRRFYRRDTLVLETEFETQEGVVSLVDFMPVRSSQSDLVRMVIGRRGRVAMEMEFILRFDYGASVPWVTRLPDGSGLRAVSGPDMAVLCSPVPLDNRDMRTAARFEIGAGETLSFALTHVPSHLDAPHKVDPHHALAETEHFWREWAGRCTMSDRWGEPVRRSLITLKALTYAPTGGIVAAPSTSLPERIGGVRNWDYRFCWVRDATLTLLALMDAGFYDDAKHWREWLVPRRGIRPGRAALPRQLPAGVLARRARQHRHEPRRAREARGAARREESRLST
;
A
#
# COMPACT_ATOMS: atom_id res chain seq x y z
N MET A 1 -1.35 -12.69 9.14
CA MET A 1 -1.92 -11.46 9.73
C MET A 1 -3.42 -11.44 9.49
N ARG A 2 -4.23 -10.92 10.43
CA ARG A 2 -5.68 -10.72 10.19
C ARG A 2 -5.93 -9.36 9.54
N ILE A 3 -7.03 -9.21 8.80
CA ILE A 3 -7.37 -7.94 8.13
C ILE A 3 -7.57 -6.80 9.15
N GLU A 4 -8.18 -7.11 10.31
CA GLU A 4 -8.37 -6.17 11.42
C GLU A 4 -7.05 -5.64 12.03
N ASP A 5 -5.93 -6.32 11.77
CA ASP A 5 -4.61 -5.90 12.20
C ASP A 5 -3.97 -4.90 11.23
N CYS A 6 -4.54 -4.62 10.06
CA CYS A 6 -4.01 -3.63 9.12
C CYS A 6 -4.28 -2.19 9.60
N ALA A 7 -3.29 -1.32 9.49
CA ALA A 7 -3.42 0.13 9.62
C ALA A 7 -3.17 0.81 8.28
N LEU A 8 -3.85 1.92 8.04
CA LEU A 8 -3.72 2.73 6.83
C LEU A 8 -2.68 3.84 7.02
N ILE A 9 -1.81 4.04 6.03
CA ILE A 9 -1.05 5.30 5.82
C ILE A 9 -1.21 5.73 4.35
N GLY A 10 -1.07 7.01 4.03
CA GLY A 10 -1.29 7.49 2.65
C GLY A 10 -0.98 8.97 2.45
N ASP A 11 -0.79 9.33 1.18
CA ASP A 11 -0.43 10.68 0.72
C ASP A 11 -1.57 11.39 -0.02
N CYS A 12 -2.81 10.87 0.12
CA CYS A 12 -4.00 11.28 -0.65
C CYS A 12 -3.89 11.05 -2.18
N GLN A 13 -2.89 10.31 -2.67
CA GLN A 13 -2.83 9.83 -4.06
C GLN A 13 -2.72 8.31 -4.16
N THR A 14 -2.14 7.70 -3.13
CA THR A 14 -2.21 6.27 -2.84
C THR A 14 -2.20 6.03 -1.33
N ALA A 15 -2.23 4.76 -0.94
CA ALA A 15 -2.11 4.34 0.44
C ALA A 15 -1.47 2.96 0.58
N ALA A 16 -0.83 2.74 1.73
CA ALA A 16 -0.26 1.47 2.15
C ALA A 16 -1.02 0.89 3.35
N LEU A 17 -1.02 -0.44 3.45
CA LEU A 17 -1.54 -1.16 4.61
C LEU A 17 -0.40 -1.79 5.41
N VAL A 18 -0.29 -1.35 6.66
CA VAL A 18 0.76 -1.72 7.61
C VAL A 18 0.23 -2.73 8.61
N GLY A 19 0.91 -3.86 8.72
CA GLY A 19 0.65 -4.90 9.69
C GLY A 19 1.18 -4.59 11.08
N ARG A 20 0.62 -5.28 12.08
CA ARG A 20 1.12 -5.21 13.47
C ARG A 20 2.51 -5.81 13.64
N ASP A 21 2.95 -6.64 12.72
CA ASP A 21 4.28 -7.23 12.68
C ASP A 21 5.34 -6.28 12.08
N GLY A 22 4.97 -5.05 11.71
CA GLY A 22 5.87 -4.11 11.04
C GLY A 22 6.06 -4.40 9.55
N SER A 23 5.21 -5.25 8.94
CA SER A 23 5.20 -5.47 7.50
C SER A 23 4.27 -4.50 6.78
N ILE A 24 4.70 -3.95 5.65
CA ILE A 24 3.80 -3.30 4.68
C ILE A 24 3.46 -4.35 3.64
N ASP A 25 2.23 -4.85 3.71
CA ASP A 25 1.77 -6.00 2.91
C ASP A 25 0.93 -5.60 1.70
N TRP A 26 0.59 -4.31 1.59
CA TRP A 26 -0.17 -3.76 0.48
C TRP A 26 0.24 -2.33 0.16
N LEU A 27 0.53 -2.06 -1.11
CA LEU A 27 0.72 -0.72 -1.66
C LEU A 27 0.51 -0.76 -3.17
N CYS A 28 -0.46 0.01 -3.67
CA CYS A 28 -0.58 0.35 -5.09
C CYS A 28 0.28 1.59 -5.37
N TRP A 29 1.06 1.61 -6.46
CA TRP A 29 2.00 2.70 -6.67
C TRP A 29 2.17 3.06 -8.16
N PRO A 30 2.14 4.35 -8.55
CA PRO A 30 2.06 5.55 -7.70
C PRO A 30 0.66 5.96 -7.25
N ARG A 31 -0.42 5.33 -7.73
CA ARG A 31 -1.81 5.74 -7.48
C ARG A 31 -2.65 4.59 -6.94
N PHE A 32 -3.82 4.90 -6.41
CA PHE A 32 -4.79 3.88 -5.98
C PHE A 32 -5.12 2.85 -7.07
N ASP A 33 -5.26 3.30 -8.33
CA ASP A 33 -5.61 2.45 -9.47
C ASP A 33 -4.42 1.72 -10.12
N SER A 34 -3.19 1.98 -9.67
CA SER A 34 -1.98 1.33 -10.15
C SER A 34 -1.87 -0.14 -9.71
N GLY A 35 -1.02 -0.91 -10.39
CA GLY A 35 -0.64 -2.24 -9.91
C GLY A 35 -0.05 -2.19 -8.50
N ALA A 36 -0.30 -3.23 -7.69
CA ALA A 36 0.30 -3.32 -6.37
C ALA A 36 1.79 -3.71 -6.48
N CYS A 37 2.67 -2.95 -5.81
CA CYS A 37 4.10 -3.27 -5.69
C CYS A 37 4.41 -4.09 -4.42
N PHE A 38 3.50 -4.03 -3.44
CA PHE A 38 3.37 -4.96 -2.33
C PHE A 38 1.97 -5.58 -2.39
N ALA A 39 1.90 -6.91 -2.42
CA ALA A 39 0.65 -7.65 -2.59
C ALA A 39 0.56 -8.90 -1.69
N ALA A 40 1.34 -8.94 -0.61
CA ALA A 40 1.30 -10.02 0.36
C ALA A 40 -0.08 -10.19 1.02
N LEU A 41 -0.87 -9.12 1.15
CA LEU A 41 -2.21 -9.16 1.76
C LEU A 41 -3.19 -10.14 1.09
N ILE A 42 -3.16 -10.25 -0.24
CA ILE A 42 -4.04 -11.15 -1.01
C ILE A 42 -3.26 -12.29 -1.68
N GLY A 43 -1.97 -12.38 -1.39
CA GLY A 43 -1.05 -13.33 -1.96
C GLY A 43 -0.24 -14.02 -0.88
N ASN A 44 1.06 -14.09 -1.10
CA ASN A 44 2.03 -14.52 -0.11
C ASN A 44 3.15 -13.46 -0.04
N GLN A 45 4.08 -13.62 0.90
CA GLN A 45 5.19 -12.69 1.11
C GLN A 45 6.05 -12.50 -0.15
N GLU A 46 6.08 -13.49 -1.06
CA GLU A 46 6.84 -13.44 -2.31
C GLU A 46 6.24 -12.49 -3.35
N ARG A 47 4.96 -12.12 -3.21
CA ARG A 47 4.27 -11.13 -4.06
C ARG A 47 4.54 -9.68 -3.65
N GLY A 48 5.50 -9.48 -2.77
CA GLY A 48 6.02 -8.20 -2.38
C GLY A 48 5.50 -7.74 -1.03
N ARG A 49 6.44 -7.31 -0.20
CA ARG A 49 6.22 -6.71 1.11
C ARG A 49 7.45 -5.94 1.56
N TRP A 50 7.30 -5.14 2.61
CA TRP A 50 8.42 -4.54 3.31
C TRP A 50 8.28 -4.71 4.81
N LEU A 51 9.06 -5.63 5.40
CA LEU A 51 9.13 -5.88 6.84
C LEU A 51 10.26 -5.08 7.47
N ILE A 52 9.98 -4.42 8.59
CA ILE A 52 10.98 -3.96 9.57
C ILE A 52 10.44 -4.31 10.95
N ALA A 53 11.14 -5.15 11.70
CA ALA A 53 10.68 -5.67 12.99
C ALA A 53 11.85 -6.11 13.88
N PRO A 54 11.65 -6.29 15.20
CA PRO A 54 12.62 -6.98 16.03
C PRO A 54 12.83 -8.43 15.56
N SER A 55 14.05 -8.96 15.67
CA SER A 55 14.36 -10.35 15.31
C SER A 55 13.77 -11.40 16.26
N GLY A 56 13.25 -10.98 17.41
CA GLY A 56 12.64 -11.84 18.42
C GLY A 56 11.16 -11.53 18.65
N ASN A 57 10.54 -12.29 19.55
CA ASN A 57 9.16 -12.02 19.95
C ASN A 57 9.06 -10.67 20.65
N ALA A 58 8.03 -9.92 20.32
CA ALA A 58 7.74 -8.63 20.93
C ALA A 58 6.27 -8.48 21.26
N ARG A 59 5.97 -7.80 22.36
CA ARG A 59 4.62 -7.27 22.60
C ARG A 59 4.45 -6.02 21.75
N VAL A 60 3.34 -5.96 21.01
CA VAL A 60 3.07 -4.87 20.06
C VAL A 60 1.99 -3.94 20.60
N ARG A 61 2.26 -2.64 20.57
CA ARG A 61 1.27 -1.58 20.74
C ARG A 61 1.32 -0.65 19.53
N ARG A 62 0.16 -0.16 19.10
CA ARG A 62 0.07 0.70 17.91
C ARG A 62 -0.90 1.85 18.15
N PHE A 63 -0.56 3.02 17.64
CA PHE A 63 -1.43 4.18 17.64
C PHE A 63 -1.06 5.11 16.48
N TYR A 64 -2.03 5.88 16.01
CA TYR A 64 -1.74 7.05 15.18
C TYR A 64 -1.30 8.18 16.08
N ARG A 65 -0.28 8.93 15.67
CA ARG A 65 0.03 10.20 16.34
C ARG A 65 -1.17 11.12 16.24
N ARG A 66 -1.45 11.82 17.35
CA ARG A 66 -2.67 12.61 17.54
C ARG A 66 -2.96 13.50 16.33
N ASP A 67 -4.17 13.38 15.81
CA ASP A 67 -4.70 14.15 14.68
C ASP A 67 -3.84 14.08 13.41
N THR A 68 -3.13 12.96 13.19
CA THR A 68 -2.34 12.69 11.98
C THR A 68 -2.63 11.34 11.34
N LEU A 69 -2.13 11.08 10.13
CA LEU A 69 -2.02 9.73 9.57
C LEU A 69 -0.58 9.17 9.68
N VAL A 70 0.18 9.61 10.68
CA VAL A 70 1.48 9.04 11.03
C VAL A 70 1.23 7.88 12.00
N LEU A 71 1.63 6.68 11.60
CA LEU A 71 1.45 5.47 12.39
C LEU A 71 2.70 5.23 13.24
N GLU A 72 2.52 4.94 14.53
CA GLU A 72 3.60 4.50 15.40
C GLU A 72 3.28 3.11 15.96
N THR A 73 4.16 2.15 15.69
CA THR A 73 4.12 0.78 16.19
C THR A 73 5.27 0.56 17.14
N GLU A 74 4.97 0.34 18.41
CA GLU A 74 5.94 0.09 19.46
C GLU A 74 6.07 -1.42 19.69
N PHE A 75 7.31 -1.90 19.67
CA PHE A 75 7.67 -3.26 19.97
C PHE A 75 8.45 -3.30 21.29
N GLU A 76 7.91 -4.03 22.27
CA GLU A 76 8.58 -4.29 23.54
C GLU A 76 9.13 -5.72 23.54
N THR A 77 10.45 -5.85 23.58
CA THR A 77 11.19 -7.12 23.67
C THR A 77 11.79 -7.29 25.06
N GLN A 78 12.53 -8.38 25.30
CA GLN A 78 13.23 -8.58 26.57
C GLN A 78 14.42 -7.61 26.73
N GLU A 79 15.00 -7.18 25.61
CA GLU A 79 16.22 -6.38 25.51
C GLU A 79 15.93 -4.87 25.46
N GLY A 80 14.71 -4.46 25.12
CA GLY A 80 14.38 -3.06 24.97
C GLY A 80 13.01 -2.75 24.39
N VAL A 81 12.82 -1.48 24.02
CA VAL A 81 11.63 -0.97 23.34
C VAL A 81 12.07 -0.16 22.14
N VAL A 82 11.44 -0.41 21.00
CA VAL A 82 11.68 0.28 19.74
C VAL A 82 10.34 0.73 19.14
N SER A 83 10.29 1.95 18.61
CA SER A 83 9.15 2.44 17.82
C SER A 83 9.50 2.40 16.35
N LEU A 84 8.59 1.88 15.53
CA LEU A 84 8.57 2.04 14.09
C LEU A 84 7.51 3.08 13.72
N VAL A 85 7.94 4.18 13.11
CA VAL A 85 7.08 5.28 12.67
C VAL A 85 6.96 5.20 11.15
N ASP A 86 5.76 4.90 10.67
CA ASP A 86 5.44 4.77 9.25
C ASP A 86 4.55 5.93 8.79
N PHE A 87 4.92 6.57 7.67
CA PHE A 87 4.12 7.63 7.07
C PHE A 87 4.43 7.80 5.58
N MET A 88 3.50 8.45 4.88
CA MET A 88 3.68 8.87 3.50
C MET A 88 3.55 10.40 3.45
N PRO A 89 4.64 11.12 3.10
CA PRO A 89 4.59 12.57 2.90
C PRO A 89 3.56 12.98 1.85
N VAL A 90 2.92 14.13 2.05
CA VAL A 90 2.01 14.68 1.04
C VAL A 90 2.81 14.97 -0.23
N ARG A 91 2.34 14.40 -1.34
CA ARG A 91 3.08 14.41 -2.60
C ARG A 91 3.25 15.81 -3.17
N SER A 92 4.51 16.19 -3.45
CA SER A 92 4.86 17.36 -4.25
C SER A 92 5.23 16.96 -5.69
N SER A 93 6.37 16.29 -5.88
CA SER A 93 6.89 15.87 -7.20
C SER A 93 7.15 14.36 -7.31
N GLN A 94 7.40 13.69 -6.18
CA GLN A 94 7.69 12.25 -6.09
C GLN A 94 6.81 11.61 -5.01
N SER A 95 6.54 10.32 -5.10
CA SER A 95 5.79 9.61 -4.06
C SER A 95 6.75 8.93 -3.11
N ASP A 96 6.63 9.23 -1.82
CA ASP A 96 7.53 8.72 -0.79
C ASP A 96 6.79 7.88 0.24
N LEU A 97 7.47 6.85 0.73
CA LEU A 97 7.09 6.04 1.88
C LEU A 97 8.28 6.01 2.84
N VAL A 98 8.10 6.57 4.02
CA VAL A 98 9.18 6.73 5.00
C VAL A 98 8.89 5.89 6.24
N ARG A 99 9.93 5.21 6.74
CA ARG A 99 9.88 4.34 7.89
C ARG A 99 11.04 4.66 8.83
N MET A 100 10.74 5.15 10.03
CA MET A 100 11.76 5.54 11.01
C MET A 100 11.74 4.57 12.19
N VAL A 101 12.88 3.94 12.46
CA VAL A 101 13.11 3.08 13.62
C VAL A 101 13.73 3.95 14.71
N ILE A 102 13.10 4.03 15.87
CA ILE A 102 13.53 4.87 17.00
C ILE A 102 13.73 3.99 18.22
N GLY A 103 14.96 3.91 18.73
CA GLY A 103 15.25 3.20 19.97
C GLY A 103 14.71 3.98 21.16
N ARG A 104 13.76 3.40 21.90
CA ARG A 104 13.14 4.05 23.07
C ARG A 104 13.84 3.67 24.36
N ARG A 105 14.20 2.40 24.52
CA ARG A 105 14.85 1.85 25.72
C ARG A 105 15.70 0.64 25.33
N GLY A 106 16.82 0.44 26.01
CA GLY A 106 17.67 -0.73 25.80
C GLY A 106 18.34 -0.73 24.42
N ARG A 107 18.68 -1.93 23.93
CA ARG A 107 19.28 -2.15 22.61
C ARG A 107 18.58 -3.34 21.97
N VAL A 108 17.90 -3.10 20.84
CA VAL A 108 17.03 -4.10 20.21
C VAL A 108 17.64 -4.53 18.89
N ALA A 109 17.78 -5.84 18.70
CA ALA A 109 18.15 -6.44 17.42
C ALA A 109 16.95 -6.42 16.47
N MET A 110 17.17 -5.86 15.28
CA MET A 110 16.17 -5.62 14.25
C MET A 110 16.54 -6.35 12.95
N GLU A 111 15.51 -6.69 12.21
CA GLU A 111 15.62 -7.23 10.86
C GLU A 111 14.73 -6.47 9.88
N MET A 112 15.18 -6.45 8.63
CA MET A 112 14.42 -5.96 7.49
C MET A 112 14.36 -7.03 6.41
N GLU A 113 13.19 -7.21 5.83
CA GLU A 113 13.01 -7.94 4.57
C GLU A 113 12.26 -7.04 3.58
N PHE A 114 12.84 -6.84 2.40
CA PHE A 114 12.29 -6.02 1.34
C PHE A 114 12.15 -6.86 0.06
N ILE A 115 10.92 -7.02 -0.38
CA ILE A 115 10.56 -7.75 -1.59
C ILE A 115 9.68 -6.81 -2.42
N LEU A 116 10.22 -6.27 -3.51
CA LEU A 116 9.46 -5.41 -4.42
C LEU A 116 8.99 -6.23 -5.63
N ARG A 117 7.68 -6.23 -5.89
CA ARG A 117 7.10 -6.89 -7.07
C ARG A 117 5.95 -6.07 -7.64
N PHE A 118 6.14 -5.50 -8.81
CA PHE A 118 5.08 -4.75 -9.50
C PHE A 118 4.00 -5.69 -10.05
N ASP A 119 2.87 -5.12 -10.47
CA ASP A 119 1.75 -5.84 -11.07
C ASP A 119 1.25 -7.01 -10.21
N TYR A 120 1.07 -6.78 -8.90
CA TYR A 120 0.54 -7.77 -7.95
C TYR A 120 1.40 -9.03 -7.80
N GLY A 121 2.72 -8.89 -7.93
CA GLY A 121 3.65 -10.01 -7.85
C GLY A 121 4.17 -10.53 -9.19
N ALA A 122 3.62 -10.07 -10.33
CA ALA A 122 3.96 -10.62 -11.64
C ALA A 122 5.31 -10.11 -12.17
N SER A 123 5.68 -8.89 -11.82
CA SER A 123 6.83 -8.19 -12.39
C SER A 123 7.95 -8.07 -11.35
N VAL A 124 9.07 -8.75 -11.58
CA VAL A 124 10.28 -8.65 -10.76
C VAL A 124 11.16 -7.53 -11.32
N PRO A 125 11.50 -6.50 -10.53
CA PRO A 125 12.31 -5.39 -11.02
C PRO A 125 13.78 -5.79 -11.21
N TRP A 126 14.45 -5.09 -12.13
CA TRP A 126 15.91 -5.09 -12.21
C TRP A 126 16.47 -4.20 -11.10
N VAL A 127 17.33 -4.76 -10.24
CA VAL A 127 17.84 -4.08 -9.04
C VAL A 127 19.34 -3.80 -9.16
N THR A 128 19.74 -2.56 -8.93
CA THR A 128 21.14 -2.13 -8.84
C THR A 128 21.41 -1.39 -7.52
N ARG A 129 22.66 -1.35 -7.07
CA ARG A 129 23.06 -0.50 -5.95
C ARG A 129 23.18 0.96 -6.41
N LEU A 130 22.86 1.90 -5.54
CA LEU A 130 23.14 3.31 -5.78
C LEU A 130 24.66 3.56 -5.77
N PRO A 131 25.18 4.50 -6.59
CA PRO A 131 26.62 4.76 -6.69
C PRO A 131 27.28 5.20 -5.37
N ASP A 132 26.55 5.89 -4.51
CA ASP A 132 27.01 6.35 -3.19
C ASP A 132 26.86 5.28 -2.09
N GLY A 133 26.38 4.08 -2.43
CA GLY A 133 26.14 2.99 -1.49
C GLY A 133 24.94 3.20 -0.56
N SER A 134 24.17 4.29 -0.71
CA SER A 134 23.08 4.65 0.21
C SER A 134 21.82 3.79 0.07
N GLY A 135 21.80 2.84 -0.86
CA GLY A 135 20.66 1.95 -1.05
C GLY A 135 20.59 1.28 -2.43
N LEU A 136 19.36 1.08 -2.91
CA LEU A 136 19.05 0.33 -4.13
C LEU A 136 18.16 1.13 -5.07
N ARG A 137 18.36 0.92 -6.37
CA ARG A 137 17.45 1.34 -7.44
C ARG A 137 16.81 0.10 -8.06
N ALA A 138 15.49 0.09 -8.18
CA ALA A 138 14.72 -0.99 -8.76
C ALA A 138 13.86 -0.45 -9.91
N VAL A 139 14.00 -1.03 -11.11
CA VAL A 139 13.26 -0.60 -12.30
C VAL A 139 12.44 -1.75 -12.88
N SER A 140 11.17 -1.51 -13.18
CA SER A 140 10.28 -2.46 -13.85
C SER A 140 9.37 -1.72 -14.82
N GLY A 141 9.62 -1.87 -16.12
CA GLY A 141 8.83 -1.18 -17.15
C GLY A 141 8.78 0.34 -16.93
N PRO A 142 7.59 0.95 -16.76
CA PRO A 142 7.44 2.39 -16.54
C PRO A 142 7.78 2.85 -15.11
N ASP A 143 8.04 1.92 -14.19
CA ASP A 143 8.20 2.21 -12.77
C ASP A 143 9.67 2.17 -12.34
N MET A 144 10.09 3.17 -11.57
CA MET A 144 11.34 3.19 -10.83
C MET A 144 11.07 3.44 -9.35
N ALA A 145 11.63 2.58 -8.51
CA ALA A 145 11.64 2.75 -7.06
C ALA A 145 13.08 2.85 -6.55
N VAL A 146 13.34 3.77 -5.64
CA VAL A 146 14.63 3.92 -4.97
C VAL A 146 14.45 3.71 -3.47
N LEU A 147 15.13 2.71 -2.93
CA LEU A 147 15.21 2.43 -1.50
C LEU A 147 16.48 3.06 -0.95
N CYS A 148 16.35 4.03 -0.06
CA CYS A 148 17.44 4.57 0.75
C CYS A 148 17.47 3.85 2.11
N SER A 149 18.65 3.34 2.50
CA SER A 149 18.85 2.59 3.74
C SER A 149 20.05 3.15 4.52
N PRO A 150 19.93 3.35 5.83
CA PRO A 150 21.04 3.76 6.69
C PRO A 150 21.91 2.56 7.11
N VAL A 151 21.50 1.34 6.78
CA VAL A 151 22.19 0.10 7.15
C VAL A 151 22.61 -0.71 5.91
N PRO A 152 23.68 -1.52 5.99
CA PRO A 152 24.11 -2.38 4.89
C PRO A 152 23.00 -3.33 4.42
N LEU A 153 22.85 -3.45 3.10
CA LEU A 153 21.85 -4.29 2.45
C LEU A 153 22.50 -5.53 1.82
N ASP A 154 21.93 -6.69 2.09
CA ASP A 154 22.28 -7.97 1.50
C ASP A 154 21.18 -8.42 0.52
N ASN A 155 21.55 -8.70 -0.72
CA ASN A 155 20.61 -9.07 -1.78
C ASN A 155 20.79 -10.55 -2.11
N ARG A 156 19.76 -11.37 -1.86
CA ARG A 156 19.78 -12.82 -2.13
C ARG A 156 18.41 -13.27 -2.62
N ASP A 157 18.37 -14.18 -3.59
CA ASP A 157 17.15 -14.84 -4.06
C ASP A 157 16.01 -13.86 -4.42
N MET A 158 16.35 -12.74 -5.08
CA MET A 158 15.42 -11.66 -5.46
C MET A 158 14.72 -10.99 -4.27
N ARG A 159 15.35 -11.03 -3.09
CA ARG A 159 14.97 -10.36 -1.85
C ARG A 159 16.14 -9.52 -1.34
N THR A 160 15.82 -8.46 -0.62
CA THR A 160 16.81 -7.64 0.09
C THR A 160 16.59 -7.80 1.58
N ALA A 161 17.64 -8.13 2.31
CA ALA A 161 17.62 -8.28 3.76
C ALA A 161 18.60 -7.32 4.42
N ALA A 162 18.30 -6.96 5.66
CA ALA A 162 19.25 -6.29 6.55
C ALA A 162 19.06 -6.77 7.99
N ARG A 163 20.15 -6.75 8.76
CA ARG A 163 20.14 -6.94 10.21
C ARG A 163 20.92 -5.81 10.83
N PHE A 164 20.38 -5.23 11.90
CA PHE A 164 20.97 -4.09 12.58
C PHE A 164 20.51 -4.06 14.02
N GLU A 165 21.17 -3.27 14.85
CA GLU A 165 20.73 -3.00 16.21
C GLU A 165 20.37 -1.52 16.34
N ILE A 166 19.47 -1.22 17.27
CA ILE A 166 19.15 0.15 17.62
C ILE A 166 19.13 0.32 19.14
N GLY A 167 19.95 1.25 19.62
CA GLY A 167 20.04 1.65 21.01
C GLY A 167 19.09 2.80 21.36
N ALA A 168 18.82 2.98 22.65
CA ALA A 168 18.00 4.09 23.15
C ALA A 168 18.53 5.45 22.65
N GLY A 169 17.63 6.27 22.10
CA GLY A 169 17.94 7.60 21.54
C GLY A 169 18.40 7.58 20.08
N GLU A 170 18.79 6.43 19.53
CA GLU A 170 19.17 6.30 18.12
C GLU A 170 17.93 6.33 17.22
N THR A 171 18.09 6.86 16.01
CA THR A 171 17.06 6.86 14.96
C THR A 171 17.67 6.44 13.63
N LEU A 172 17.08 5.43 13.00
CA LEU A 172 17.46 4.95 11.67
C LEU A 172 16.25 5.11 10.74
N SER A 173 16.42 5.83 9.63
CA SER A 173 15.33 6.17 8.72
C SER A 173 15.54 5.55 7.35
N PHE A 174 14.52 4.83 6.89
CA PHE A 174 14.44 4.25 5.56
C PHE A 174 13.43 5.03 4.73
N ALA A 175 13.71 5.21 3.44
CA ALA A 175 12.78 5.84 2.52
C ALA A 175 12.70 5.03 1.23
N LEU A 176 11.48 4.79 0.75
CA LEU A 176 11.22 4.22 -0.56
C LEU A 176 10.50 5.27 -1.39
N THR A 177 11.09 5.66 -2.51
CA THR A 177 10.55 6.68 -3.40
C THR A 177 10.23 6.12 -4.77
N HIS A 178 9.06 6.46 -5.31
CA HIS A 178 8.67 6.12 -6.67
C HIS A 178 8.67 7.34 -7.58
N VAL A 179 9.20 7.13 -8.78
CA VAL A 179 9.07 8.03 -9.93
C VAL A 179 8.93 7.19 -11.22
N PRO A 180 8.41 7.77 -12.31
CA PRO A 180 8.48 7.14 -13.62
C PRO A 180 9.93 6.82 -14.03
N SER A 181 10.15 5.65 -14.63
CA SER A 181 11.50 5.12 -14.94
C SER A 181 12.27 5.90 -16.02
N HIS A 182 11.56 6.72 -16.79
CA HIS A 182 12.14 7.60 -17.83
C HIS A 182 12.61 8.95 -17.28
N LEU A 183 12.36 9.24 -15.99
CA LEU A 183 12.87 10.43 -15.32
C LEU A 183 14.19 10.13 -14.61
N ASP A 184 14.86 11.19 -14.17
CA ASP A 184 16.05 11.09 -13.33
C ASP A 184 15.74 10.42 -11.99
N ALA A 185 16.81 10.00 -11.29
CA ALA A 185 16.67 9.46 -9.95
C ALA A 185 16.00 10.51 -9.03
N PRO A 186 15.07 10.07 -8.14
CA PRO A 186 14.39 10.99 -7.24
C PRO A 186 15.37 11.68 -6.30
N HIS A 187 14.96 12.82 -5.77
CA HIS A 187 15.72 13.49 -4.73
C HIS A 187 15.63 12.70 -3.43
N LYS A 188 16.72 12.67 -2.67
CA LYS A 188 16.75 12.03 -1.36
C LYS A 188 15.84 12.79 -0.40
N VAL A 189 14.91 12.08 0.22
CA VAL A 189 14.03 12.62 1.26
C VAL A 189 14.84 12.88 2.54
N ASP A 190 14.64 14.04 3.16
CA ASP A 190 14.99 14.26 4.57
C ASP A 190 13.84 13.72 5.44
N PRO A 191 14.02 12.59 6.15
CA PRO A 191 12.95 11.94 6.89
C PRO A 191 12.40 12.79 8.03
N HIS A 192 13.24 13.60 8.69
CA HIS A 192 12.82 14.42 9.82
C HIS A 192 12.00 15.62 9.34
N HIS A 193 12.44 16.27 8.27
CA HIS A 193 11.70 17.35 7.65
C HIS A 193 10.35 16.85 7.11
N ALA A 194 10.37 15.75 6.35
CA ALA A 194 9.18 15.15 5.77
C ALA A 194 8.17 14.72 6.86
N LEU A 195 8.63 14.20 8.00
CA LEU A 195 7.76 13.87 9.13
C LEU A 195 7.08 15.12 9.69
N ALA A 196 7.85 16.20 9.91
CA ALA A 196 7.32 17.44 10.46
C ALA A 196 6.26 18.07 9.53
N GLU A 197 6.52 18.11 8.22
CA GLU A 197 5.55 18.59 7.22
C GLU A 197 4.30 17.72 7.17
N THR A 198 4.47 16.39 7.23
CA THR A 198 3.33 15.44 7.23
C THR A 198 2.46 15.63 8.46
N GLU A 199 3.06 15.74 9.65
CA GLU A 199 2.30 16.01 10.88
C GLU A 199 1.60 17.37 10.83
N HIS A 200 2.27 18.40 10.31
CA HIS A 200 1.70 19.74 10.17
C HIS A 200 0.47 19.72 9.26
N PHE A 201 0.60 19.15 8.05
CA PHE A 201 -0.50 19.03 7.11
C PHE A 201 -1.73 18.36 7.73
N TRP A 202 -1.54 17.22 8.40
CA TRP A 202 -2.68 16.51 8.96
C TRP A 202 -3.30 17.25 10.15
N ARG A 203 -2.50 17.85 11.03
CA ARG A 203 -3.02 18.62 12.17
C ARG A 203 -3.75 19.88 11.70
N GLU A 204 -3.21 20.57 10.70
CA GLU A 204 -3.86 21.72 10.08
C GLU A 204 -5.20 21.29 9.47
N TRP A 205 -5.19 20.23 8.65
CA TRP A 205 -6.41 19.71 8.03
C TRP A 205 -7.44 19.30 9.10
N ALA A 206 -7.05 18.47 10.06
CA ALA A 206 -7.93 17.95 11.10
C ALA A 206 -8.44 19.02 12.07
N GLY A 207 -7.68 20.10 12.26
CA GLY A 207 -8.03 21.26 13.09
C GLY A 207 -9.18 22.09 12.55
N ARG A 208 -9.52 21.95 11.26
CA ARG A 208 -10.70 22.60 10.63
C ARG A 208 -12.02 21.93 10.98
N CYS A 209 -11.98 20.75 11.59
CA CYS A 209 -13.17 20.01 12.00
C CYS A 209 -13.96 20.80 13.05
N THR A 210 -15.22 21.10 12.76
CA THR A 210 -16.10 21.87 13.66
C THR A 210 -16.80 21.01 14.71
N MET A 211 -16.75 19.68 14.57
CA MET A 211 -17.34 18.76 15.53
C MET A 211 -16.52 18.69 16.81
N SER A 212 -17.16 19.08 17.92
CA SER A 212 -16.56 19.18 19.25
C SER A 212 -17.33 18.39 20.31
N ASP A 213 -18.15 17.43 19.89
CA ASP A 213 -18.98 16.63 20.78
C ASP A 213 -18.19 15.50 21.50
N ARG A 214 -18.92 14.72 22.31
CA ARG A 214 -18.41 13.52 23.02
C ARG A 214 -17.64 12.55 22.10
N TRP A 215 -17.95 12.52 20.81
CA TRP A 215 -17.37 11.59 19.84
C TRP A 215 -16.32 12.24 18.93
N GLY A 216 -15.92 13.48 19.21
CA GLY A 216 -15.04 14.26 18.35
C GLY A 216 -13.73 13.57 18.00
N GLU A 217 -13.09 12.85 18.94
CA GLU A 217 -11.85 12.11 18.65
C GLU A 217 -12.07 10.92 17.68
N PRO A 218 -12.96 9.95 17.96
CA PRO A 218 -13.28 8.89 17.00
C PRO A 218 -13.77 9.39 15.63
N VAL A 219 -14.55 10.48 15.61
CA VAL A 219 -15.04 11.11 14.38
C VAL A 219 -13.86 11.69 13.60
N ARG A 220 -13.00 12.50 14.22
CA ARG A 220 -11.82 13.07 13.56
C ARG A 220 -10.88 11.99 13.02
N ARG A 221 -10.69 10.91 13.77
CA ARG A 221 -9.91 9.77 13.32
C ARG A 221 -10.48 9.15 12.05
N SER A 222 -11.79 8.96 12.00
CA SER A 222 -12.53 8.45 10.83
C SER A 222 -12.44 9.41 9.64
N LEU A 223 -12.58 10.71 9.87
CA LEU A 223 -12.49 11.73 8.84
C LEU A 223 -11.08 11.78 8.20
N ILE A 224 -10.02 11.65 8.99
CA ILE A 224 -8.65 11.56 8.44
C ILE A 224 -8.51 10.32 7.54
N THR A 225 -9.09 9.17 7.93
CA THR A 225 -9.10 7.97 7.08
C THR A 225 -9.83 8.24 5.76
N LEU A 226 -11.00 8.87 5.80
CA LEU A 226 -11.77 9.23 4.60
C LEU A 226 -11.00 10.22 3.70
N LYS A 227 -10.33 11.20 4.30
CA LYS A 227 -9.45 12.13 3.59
C LYS A 227 -8.30 11.41 2.91
N ALA A 228 -7.67 10.45 3.57
CA ALA A 228 -6.60 9.65 2.99
C ALA A 228 -7.06 8.86 1.75
N LEU A 229 -8.34 8.47 1.68
CA LEU A 229 -8.96 7.79 0.53
C LEU A 229 -9.45 8.75 -0.56
N THR A 230 -9.34 10.06 -0.33
CA THR A 230 -9.71 11.09 -1.30
C THR A 230 -8.50 11.39 -2.19
N TYR A 231 -8.61 11.05 -3.48
CA TYR A 231 -7.59 11.30 -4.49
C TYR A 231 -7.42 12.80 -4.72
N ALA A 232 -6.45 13.42 -4.04
CA ALA A 232 -6.27 14.87 -3.97
C ALA A 232 -6.27 15.60 -5.33
N PRO A 233 -5.67 15.07 -6.42
CA PRO A 233 -5.67 15.78 -7.71
C PRO A 233 -7.04 15.96 -8.36
N THR A 234 -8.04 15.13 -8.02
CA THR A 234 -9.39 15.25 -8.61
C THR A 234 -10.53 15.24 -7.59
N GLY A 235 -10.28 14.91 -6.33
CA GLY A 235 -11.32 14.71 -5.32
C GLY A 235 -12.09 13.39 -5.45
N GLY A 236 -11.69 12.47 -6.34
CA GLY A 236 -12.33 11.15 -6.44
C GLY A 236 -12.07 10.31 -5.18
N ILE A 237 -13.08 9.65 -4.62
CA ILE A 237 -12.96 8.95 -3.35
C ILE A 237 -13.01 7.45 -3.60
N VAL A 238 -11.94 6.73 -3.25
CA VAL A 238 -11.90 5.27 -3.38
C VAL A 238 -12.66 4.63 -2.22
N ALA A 239 -13.34 3.51 -2.47
CA ALA A 239 -14.10 2.84 -1.43
C ALA A 239 -13.20 2.17 -0.37
N ALA A 240 -12.05 1.63 -0.80
CA ALA A 240 -10.97 1.16 0.06
C ALA A 240 -9.66 1.10 -0.75
N PRO A 241 -8.48 1.17 -0.11
CA PRO A 241 -7.21 1.16 -0.82
C PRO A 241 -6.75 -0.27 -1.12
N SER A 242 -7.66 -1.21 -1.37
CA SER A 242 -7.38 -2.63 -1.61
C SER A 242 -8.40 -3.25 -2.56
N THR A 243 -8.11 -4.44 -3.08
CA THR A 243 -9.00 -5.20 -3.95
C THR A 243 -9.12 -6.64 -3.50
N SER A 244 -10.13 -7.36 -3.98
CA SER A 244 -10.23 -8.82 -3.86
C SER A 244 -10.40 -9.37 -2.44
N LEU A 245 -10.55 -8.51 -1.43
CA LEU A 245 -10.98 -8.89 -0.09
C LEU A 245 -12.50 -9.08 -0.09
N PRO A 246 -13.01 -10.23 0.39
CA PRO A 246 -14.44 -10.51 0.31
C PRO A 246 -15.21 -9.71 1.38
N GLU A 247 -16.40 -9.19 1.03
CA GLU A 247 -17.30 -8.49 1.98
C GLU A 247 -17.65 -9.33 3.22
N ARG A 248 -17.57 -10.65 3.08
CA ARG A 248 -17.83 -11.63 4.14
C ARG A 248 -16.87 -12.80 3.96
N ILE A 249 -16.36 -13.33 5.06
CA ILE A 249 -15.51 -14.54 5.05
C ILE A 249 -16.26 -15.66 4.29
N GLY A 250 -15.62 -16.23 3.28
CA GLY A 250 -16.19 -17.26 2.40
C GLY A 250 -17.19 -16.76 1.35
N GLY A 251 -17.44 -15.45 1.25
CA GLY A 251 -18.33 -14.84 0.27
C GLY A 251 -17.68 -14.65 -1.10
N VAL A 252 -18.51 -14.50 -2.14
CA VAL A 252 -18.07 -14.31 -3.55
C VAL A 252 -17.88 -12.84 -3.96
N ARG A 253 -18.27 -11.89 -3.10
CA ARG A 253 -18.18 -10.45 -3.40
C ARG A 253 -16.81 -9.92 -3.04
N ASN A 254 -15.88 -9.97 -3.99
CA ASN A 254 -14.47 -9.63 -3.85
C ASN A 254 -14.07 -8.51 -4.83
N TRP A 255 -14.82 -7.41 -4.82
CA TRP A 255 -14.67 -6.32 -5.77
C TRP A 255 -13.31 -5.60 -5.68
N ASP A 256 -13.05 -4.77 -6.70
CA ASP A 256 -11.97 -3.82 -6.65
C ASP A 256 -12.47 -2.49 -6.04
N TYR A 257 -12.14 -2.30 -4.76
CA TYR A 257 -12.57 -1.14 -3.98
C TYR A 257 -11.68 0.09 -4.19
N ARG A 258 -10.60 -0.04 -4.98
CA ARG A 258 -9.68 1.06 -5.29
C ARG A 258 -10.26 2.07 -6.27
N PHE A 259 -11.45 1.80 -6.81
CA PHE A 259 -12.17 2.70 -7.69
C PHE A 259 -13.20 3.53 -6.94
N CYS A 260 -13.58 4.66 -7.54
CA CYS A 260 -14.60 5.55 -7.00
C CYS A 260 -16.01 5.04 -7.35
N TRP A 261 -16.79 4.69 -6.33
CA TRP A 261 -18.20 4.33 -6.46
C TRP A 261 -19.04 5.53 -6.04
N VAL A 262 -19.99 5.96 -6.89
CA VAL A 262 -20.79 7.18 -6.65
C VAL A 262 -21.48 7.15 -5.28
N ARG A 263 -22.05 6.01 -4.90
CA ARG A 263 -22.71 5.84 -3.60
C ARG A 263 -21.73 6.09 -2.44
N ASP A 264 -20.61 5.39 -2.45
CA ASP A 264 -19.61 5.40 -1.37
C ASP A 264 -18.95 6.80 -1.26
N ALA A 265 -18.66 7.44 -2.39
CA ALA A 265 -18.19 8.81 -2.44
C ALA A 265 -19.23 9.80 -1.87
N THR A 266 -20.52 9.64 -2.21
CA THR A 266 -21.59 10.50 -1.70
C THR A 266 -21.70 10.42 -0.17
N LEU A 267 -21.66 9.22 0.40
CA LEU A 267 -21.70 9.03 1.85
C LEU A 267 -20.47 9.63 2.55
N THR A 268 -19.29 9.47 1.95
CA THR A 268 -18.06 10.08 2.45
C THR A 268 -18.15 11.61 2.47
N LEU A 269 -18.71 12.21 1.41
CA LEU A 269 -18.86 13.65 1.31
C LEU A 269 -19.87 14.22 2.29
N LEU A 270 -20.99 13.51 2.54
CA LEU A 270 -21.94 13.92 3.57
C LEU A 270 -21.24 13.99 4.94
N ALA A 271 -20.47 12.96 5.30
CA ALA A 271 -19.71 12.95 6.55
C ALA A 271 -18.67 14.08 6.63
N LEU A 272 -17.97 14.39 5.52
CA LEU A 272 -17.02 15.49 5.46
C LEU A 272 -17.72 16.86 5.62
N MET A 273 -18.84 17.07 4.93
CA MET A 273 -19.61 18.33 4.99
C MET A 273 -20.23 18.55 6.36
N ASP A 274 -20.77 17.52 7.00
CA ASP A 274 -21.31 17.59 8.36
C ASP A 274 -20.23 18.00 9.38
N ALA A 275 -18.96 17.68 9.10
CA ALA A 275 -17.81 18.06 9.90
C ALA A 275 -17.11 19.37 9.49
N GLY A 276 -17.67 20.11 8.52
CA GLY A 276 -17.18 21.42 8.08
C GLY A 276 -16.20 21.41 6.90
N PHE A 277 -15.95 20.25 6.27
CA PHE A 277 -15.00 20.10 5.16
C PHE A 277 -15.64 20.32 3.78
N TYR A 278 -16.02 21.56 3.48
CA TYR A 278 -16.69 21.90 2.21
C TYR A 278 -15.76 21.96 0.99
N ASP A 279 -14.46 22.25 1.18
CA ASP A 279 -13.48 22.30 0.08
C ASP A 279 -13.33 20.94 -0.62
N ASP A 280 -13.29 19.86 0.16
CA ASP A 280 -13.21 18.49 -0.34
C ASP A 280 -14.46 18.14 -1.18
N ALA A 281 -15.64 18.60 -0.75
CA ALA A 281 -16.89 18.44 -1.50
C ALA A 281 -16.93 19.26 -2.79
N LYS A 282 -16.35 20.48 -2.79
CA LYS A 282 -16.25 21.32 -3.98
C LYS A 282 -15.39 20.66 -5.06
N HIS A 283 -14.22 20.12 -4.70
CA HIS A 283 -13.35 19.42 -5.64
C HIS A 283 -14.03 18.19 -6.26
N TRP A 284 -14.74 17.39 -5.46
CA TRP A 284 -15.47 16.24 -6.00
C TRP A 284 -16.60 16.65 -6.97
N ARG A 285 -17.35 17.71 -6.66
CA ARG A 285 -18.38 18.25 -7.57
C ARG A 285 -17.76 18.67 -8.91
N GLU A 286 -16.61 19.35 -8.86
CA GLU A 286 -15.88 19.77 -10.06
C GLU A 286 -15.36 18.59 -10.89
N TRP A 287 -15.08 17.45 -10.26
CA TRP A 287 -14.76 16.20 -10.96
C TRP A 287 -15.99 15.52 -11.60
N LEU A 288 -17.13 15.52 -10.91
CA LEU A 288 -18.35 14.88 -11.41
C LEU A 288 -18.98 15.61 -12.61
N VAL A 289 -18.93 16.94 -12.61
CA VAL A 289 -19.51 17.75 -13.67
C VAL A 289 -18.44 17.89 -14.77
N PRO A 290 -18.61 17.26 -15.95
CA PRO A 290 -17.68 17.49 -17.04
C PRO A 290 -17.67 18.99 -17.34
N ARG A 291 -16.48 19.60 -17.45
CA ARG A 291 -16.36 20.96 -17.99
C ARG A 291 -17.15 20.98 -19.30
N ARG A 292 -18.22 21.78 -19.36
CA ARG A 292 -19.05 21.96 -20.57
C ARG A 292 -18.09 22.30 -21.72
N GLY A 293 -17.87 21.36 -22.64
CA GLY A 293 -16.93 21.52 -23.76
C GLY A 293 -16.11 20.28 -24.13
N ILE A 294 -15.95 19.29 -23.23
CA ILE A 294 -15.29 18.03 -23.58
C ILE A 294 -16.33 17.10 -24.24
N ARG A 295 -16.28 16.97 -25.57
CA ARG A 295 -16.98 15.87 -26.27
C ARG A 295 -16.38 14.55 -25.74
N PRO A 296 -17.19 13.62 -25.20
CA PRO A 296 -16.65 12.34 -24.74
C PRO A 296 -16.21 11.53 -25.96
N GLY A 297 -14.91 11.55 -26.26
CA GLY A 297 -14.31 10.58 -27.17
C GLY A 297 -14.33 9.22 -26.50
N ARG A 298 -15.37 8.42 -26.75
CA ARG A 298 -15.51 6.98 -26.40
C ARG A 298 -14.70 6.51 -25.17
N ALA A 299 -14.79 7.22 -24.06
CA ALA A 299 -14.42 6.73 -22.74
C ALA A 299 -15.72 6.78 -21.94
N ALA A 300 -16.45 5.67 -21.99
CA ALA A 300 -17.63 5.51 -21.17
C ALA A 300 -17.22 5.69 -19.71
N LEU A 301 -17.97 6.52 -18.97
CA LEU A 301 -18.13 6.32 -17.53
C LEU A 301 -18.33 4.81 -17.32
N PRO A 302 -17.64 4.15 -16.37
CA PRO A 302 -17.90 2.75 -16.11
C PRO A 302 -19.31 2.62 -15.53
N ARG A 303 -20.30 2.47 -16.40
CA ARG A 303 -21.55 1.76 -16.09
C ARG A 303 -21.11 0.35 -15.74
N GLN A 304 -21.42 -0.06 -14.52
CA GLN A 304 -21.25 -1.41 -13.98
C GLN A 304 -21.13 -2.47 -15.10
N LEU A 305 -19.97 -3.13 -15.19
CA LEU A 305 -19.82 -4.35 -15.96
C LEU A 305 -20.03 -5.54 -15.02
N PRO A 306 -20.93 -6.49 -15.36
CA PRO A 306 -21.18 -7.65 -14.52
C PRO A 306 -19.94 -8.53 -14.39
N ALA A 307 -19.84 -9.21 -13.25
CA ALA A 307 -18.80 -10.17 -12.91
C ALA A 307 -18.57 -11.17 -14.06
N GLY A 308 -17.46 -11.03 -14.79
CA GLY A 308 -17.18 -11.92 -15.93
C GLY A 308 -15.90 -11.67 -16.73
N VAL A 309 -15.03 -10.73 -16.35
CA VAL A 309 -13.85 -10.36 -17.16
C VAL A 309 -12.52 -10.89 -16.62
N LEU A 310 -12.47 -11.44 -15.40
CA LEU A 310 -11.27 -12.14 -14.90
C LEU A 310 -11.08 -13.56 -15.47
N ALA A 311 -12.05 -14.10 -16.22
CA ALA A 311 -11.96 -15.46 -16.78
C ALA A 311 -11.35 -15.55 -18.20
N ARG A 312 -11.14 -14.42 -18.91
CA ARG A 312 -10.72 -14.45 -20.33
C ARG A 312 -9.22 -14.26 -20.58
N ARG A 313 -8.43 -13.74 -19.64
CA ARG A 313 -6.96 -13.69 -19.78
C ARG A 313 -6.22 -14.92 -19.23
N ALA A 314 -6.90 -15.79 -18.48
CA ALA A 314 -6.35 -17.07 -18.01
C ALA A 314 -6.52 -18.24 -19.01
N ARG A 315 -7.04 -18.00 -20.23
CA ARG A 315 -7.22 -19.05 -21.27
C ARG A 315 -6.25 -18.97 -22.45
N GLN A 316 -5.32 -18.03 -22.48
CA GLN A 316 -4.32 -17.91 -23.56
C GLN A 316 -2.96 -18.57 -23.26
N HIS A 317 -2.76 -19.14 -22.06
CA HIS A 317 -1.63 -20.02 -21.75
C HIS A 317 -2.11 -21.41 -21.29
N ARG A 318 -2.80 -22.12 -22.18
CA ARG A 318 -2.83 -23.59 -22.18
C ARG A 318 -2.35 -24.09 -23.54
N HIS A 319 -1.05 -24.01 -23.77
CA HIS A 319 -0.39 -24.97 -24.66
C HIS A 319 0.03 -26.15 -23.79
N GLU A 320 -0.82 -27.18 -23.75
CA GLU A 320 -0.38 -28.52 -23.35
C GLU A 320 0.53 -29.06 -24.46
N PRO A 321 1.71 -29.63 -24.14
CA PRO A 321 2.51 -30.34 -25.13
C PRO A 321 1.77 -31.61 -25.57
N ARG A 322 1.81 -31.86 -26.88
CA ARG A 322 1.07 -32.88 -27.64
C ARG A 322 1.35 -34.36 -27.25
N ARG A 323 2.00 -34.63 -26.11
CA ARG A 323 2.32 -35.98 -25.61
C ARG A 323 1.41 -36.50 -24.48
N ALA A 324 0.51 -35.68 -23.92
CA ALA A 324 -0.40 -36.12 -22.86
C ALA A 324 -1.74 -36.71 -23.36
N ARG A 325 -2.02 -36.62 -24.68
CA ARG A 325 -3.28 -37.09 -25.27
C ARG A 325 -3.27 -38.56 -25.72
N GLU A 326 -2.08 -39.14 -25.91
CA GLU A 326 -1.92 -40.56 -26.26
C GLU A 326 -1.94 -41.46 -25.01
N ALA A 327 -1.42 -40.98 -23.87
CA ALA A 327 -1.42 -41.74 -22.62
C ALA A 327 -2.83 -41.90 -21.97
N ARG A 328 -3.76 -40.97 -22.22
CA ARG A 328 -5.15 -41.08 -21.73
C ARG A 328 -6.07 -41.92 -22.62
N GLY A 329 -5.65 -42.19 -23.85
CA GLY A 329 -6.35 -43.09 -24.78
C GLY A 329 -6.04 -44.57 -24.57
N ALA A 330 -4.82 -44.88 -24.10
CA ALA A 330 -4.39 -46.25 -23.79
C ALA A 330 -5.04 -46.80 -22.52
N ALA A 331 -5.09 -46.01 -21.43
CA ALA A 331 -5.66 -46.46 -20.15
C ALA A 331 -7.17 -46.76 -20.21
N ARG A 332 -7.94 -46.09 -21.08
CA ARG A 332 -9.38 -46.38 -21.27
C ARG A 332 -9.68 -47.61 -22.15
N ARG A 333 -8.69 -48.14 -22.87
CA ARG A 333 -8.85 -49.39 -23.65
C ARG A 333 -8.46 -50.64 -22.86
N GLU A 334 -7.79 -50.48 -21.72
CA GLU A 334 -7.41 -51.59 -20.84
C GLU A 334 -8.52 -51.92 -19.82
N GLU A 335 -9.26 -50.92 -19.32
CA GLU A 335 -10.41 -51.15 -18.40
C GLU A 335 -11.65 -51.76 -19.10
N SER A 336 -11.75 -51.67 -20.43
CA SER A 336 -12.85 -52.27 -21.22
C SER A 336 -12.59 -53.75 -21.60
N ARG A 337 -11.43 -54.33 -21.26
CA ARG A 337 -11.09 -55.73 -21.57
C ARG A 337 -11.08 -56.66 -20.34
N LEU A 338 -11.42 -56.15 -19.16
CA LEU A 338 -11.45 -56.92 -17.89
C LEU A 338 -12.87 -57.09 -17.31
N SER A 339 -13.93 -56.87 -18.11
CA SER A 339 -15.32 -57.10 -17.70
C SER A 339 -16.15 -57.81 -18.78
N THR A 340 -15.62 -58.92 -19.30
CA THR A 340 -16.36 -60.01 -19.95
C THR A 340 -15.67 -61.32 -19.67
#